data_AF-A0A3D5Q3R7-F1
#
_entry.id   AF-A0A3D5Q3R7-F1
#
_cell.length_a   1.000
_cell.length_b   1.000
_cell.length_c   1.000
_cell.angle_alpha   90.00
_cell.angle_beta   90.00
_cell.angle_gamma   90.00
#
_symmetry.space_group_name_H-M   'P 1'
#
loop_
_entity.id
_entity.type
_entity.pdbx_description
1 polymer ?
#
loop_
_entity_poly.entity_id
_entity_poly.type
_entity_poly.pdbx_seq_one_letter_code
_entity_poly.pdbx_strand_id
1 'polypeptide(L)'
;TRRWVIGQLICQFRLDRQQFAAKWQEDFDRYFADELARLKPMIQDQLVNDDSRSLQVQPAGRLLIRAICQIFDFYRKEGASKRFSRII
;
A
#
# COMPACT_ATOMS: atom_id res chain seq x y z
N THR A 1 3.51 0.38 -11.22
CA THR A 1 2.74 0.60 -9.98
C THR A 1 3.66 0.53 -8.75
N ARG A 2 4.10 -0.67 -8.31
CA ARG A 2 4.84 -0.90 -7.05
C ARG A 2 6.12 -0.07 -6.86
N ARG A 3 6.96 0.02 -7.89
CA ARG A 3 8.21 0.80 -7.83
C ARG A 3 7.97 2.30 -7.58
N TRP A 4 6.85 2.83 -8.06
CA TRP A 4 6.41 4.18 -7.72
C TRP A 4 5.92 4.25 -6.27
N VAL A 5 5.07 3.31 -5.84
CA VAL A 5 4.60 3.20 -4.43
C VAL A 5 5.77 3.16 -3.45
N ILE A 6 6.76 2.29 -3.70
CA ILE A 6 7.99 2.16 -2.90
C ILE A 6 8.77 3.48 -2.93
N GLY A 7 8.93 4.10 -4.10
CA GLY A 7 9.59 5.41 -4.21
C GLY A 7 8.88 6.51 -3.42
N GLN A 8 7.55 6.54 -3.44
CA GLN A 8 6.76 7.49 -2.63
C GLN A 8 6.92 7.21 -1.13
N LEU A 9 6.87 5.95 -0.71
CA LEU A 9 7.04 5.57 0.69
C LEU A 9 8.46 5.88 1.20
N ILE A 10 9.49 5.75 0.37
CA ILE A 10 10.88 6.07 0.76
C ILE A 10 11.14 7.58 0.77
N CYS A 11 10.70 8.32 -0.26
CA CYS A 11 10.98 9.77 -0.34
C CYS A 11 10.02 10.61 0.50
N GLN A 12 8.73 10.29 0.48
CA GLN A 12 7.67 11.13 1.06
C GLN A 12 7.05 10.50 2.30
N PHE A 13 7.31 9.22 2.59
CA PHE A 13 6.68 8.49 3.69
C PHE A 13 5.14 8.58 3.66
N ARG A 14 4.58 8.84 2.48
CA ARG A 14 3.16 9.06 2.23
C ARG A 14 2.82 8.54 0.85
N LEU A 15 1.62 8.00 0.73
CA LEU A 15 1.07 7.52 -0.51
C LEU A 15 -0.38 7.95 -0.63
N ASP A 16 -0.68 8.71 -1.68
CA ASP A 16 -2.03 9.16 -1.99
C ASP A 16 -2.76 8.12 -2.84
N ARG A 17 -3.85 7.57 -2.29
CA ARG A 17 -4.68 6.58 -3.00
C ARG A 17 -5.34 7.20 -4.23
N GLN A 18 -5.76 8.47 -4.13
CA GLN A 18 -6.29 9.24 -5.27
C GLN A 18 -5.27 9.41 -6.40
N GLN A 19 -4.00 9.71 -6.08
CA GLN A 19 -2.97 9.82 -7.11
C GLN A 19 -2.72 8.47 -7.78
N PHE A 20 -2.72 7.38 -7.01
CA PHE A 20 -2.58 6.04 -7.57
C PHE A 20 -3.74 5.72 -8.52
N ALA A 21 -4.98 5.91 -8.07
CA ALA A 21 -6.18 5.69 -8.87
C ALA A 21 -6.20 6.55 -10.13
N ALA A 22 -5.81 7.83 -10.05
CA ALA A 22 -5.74 8.70 -11.22
C ALA A 22 -4.65 8.25 -12.23
N LYS A 23 -3.53 7.73 -11.75
CA LYS A 23 -2.38 7.35 -12.57
C LYS A 23 -2.48 5.97 -13.21
N TRP A 24 -3.15 5.03 -12.53
CA TRP A 24 -3.31 3.66 -12.99
C TRP A 24 -4.75 3.26 -13.31
N GLN A 25 -5.73 4.12 -13.06
CA GLN A 25 -7.16 3.82 -13.18
C GLN A 25 -7.58 2.55 -12.42
N GLU A 26 -6.85 2.23 -11.36
CA GLU A 26 -7.02 1.04 -10.53
C GLU A 26 -7.18 1.46 -9.07
N ASP A 27 -8.05 0.76 -8.36
CA ASP A 27 -8.33 1.05 -6.96
C ASP A 27 -7.18 0.54 -6.07
N PHE A 28 -6.55 1.45 -5.31
CA PHE A 28 -5.38 1.12 -4.49
C PHE A 28 -5.71 0.07 -3.43
N ASP A 29 -6.83 0.23 -2.72
CA ASP A 29 -7.25 -0.70 -1.66
C ASP A 29 -7.48 -2.09 -2.21
N ARG A 30 -8.03 -2.18 -3.43
CA ARG A 30 -8.33 -3.46 -4.07
C ARG A 30 -7.08 -4.13 -4.64
N TYR A 31 -6.20 -3.34 -5.26
CA TYR A 31 -4.94 -3.85 -5.82
C TYR A 31 -3.94 -4.27 -4.74
N PHE A 32 -3.88 -3.54 -3.62
CA PHE A 32 -2.98 -3.79 -2.49
C PHE A 32 -3.70 -4.43 -1.30
N ALA A 33 -4.84 -5.09 -1.49
CA ALA A 33 -5.64 -5.65 -0.39
C ALA A 33 -4.84 -6.62 0.50
N ASP A 34 -3.97 -7.45 -0.10
CA ASP A 34 -3.13 -8.40 0.63
C ASP A 34 -1.98 -7.70 1.36
N GLU A 35 -1.32 -6.75 0.70
CA GLU A 35 -0.32 -5.88 1.30
C GLU A 35 -0.88 -5.06 2.48
N LEU A 36 -2.09 -4.50 2.35
CA LEU A 36 -2.81 -3.78 3.40
C LEU A 36 -3.19 -4.69 4.57
N ALA A 37 -3.60 -5.93 4.29
CA ALA A 37 -3.85 -6.92 5.34
C ALA A 37 -2.58 -7.23 6.14
N ARG A 38 -1.42 -7.31 5.49
CA ARG A 38 -0.11 -7.45 6.14
C ARG A 38 0.34 -6.19 6.87
N LEU A 39 -0.11 -5.01 6.43
CA LEU A 39 0.16 -3.74 7.10
C LEU A 39 -0.69 -3.50 8.34
N LYS A 40 -1.87 -4.14 8.48
CA LYS A 40 -2.75 -4.01 9.66
C LYS A 40 -2.04 -4.05 11.01
N PRO A 41 -1.16 -5.02 11.32
CA PRO A 41 -0.43 -5.02 12.60
C PRO A 41 0.41 -3.75 12.77
N MET A 42 1.12 -3.31 11.73
CA MET A 42 1.89 -2.06 11.78
C MET A 42 1.01 -0.81 11.96
N ILE A 43 -0.23 -0.86 11.46
CA ILE A 43 -1.22 0.21 11.68
C ILE A 43 -1.69 0.21 13.13
N GLN A 44 -1.94 -0.96 13.72
CA GLN A 44 -2.29 -1.10 15.13
C GLN A 44 -1.17 -0.63 16.05
N ASP A 45 0.08 -0.92 15.69
CA ASP A 45 1.29 -0.44 16.39
C ASP A 45 1.58 1.07 16.15
N GLN A 46 0.69 1.80 15.46
CA GLN A 46 0.86 3.22 15.12
C GLN A 46 2.14 3.54 14.33
N LEU A 47 2.69 2.54 13.63
CA LEU A 47 3.86 2.69 12.77
C LEU A 47 3.45 3.24 11.39
N VAL A 48 2.25 2.91 10.95
CA VAL A 48 1.65 3.41 9.72
C VAL A 48 0.26 3.93 10.03
N ASN A 49 -0.04 5.13 9.58
CA ASN A 49 -1.38 5.67 9.60
C ASN A 49 -2.04 5.38 8.25
N ASP A 50 -3.04 4.50 8.30
CA ASP A 50 -3.91 4.24 7.17
C ASP A 50 -5.13 5.14 7.24
N ASP A 51 -5.20 6.14 6.37
CA ASP A 51 -6.37 7.00 6.21
C ASP A 51 -7.13 6.60 4.94
N SER A 52 -8.46 6.76 4.94
CA SER A 52 -9.31 6.43 3.78
C SER A 52 -8.87 7.13 2.47
N ARG A 53 -8.13 8.24 2.54
CA ARG A 53 -7.56 8.93 1.37
C ARG A 53 -6.10 8.61 1.10
N SER A 54 -5.30 8.34 2.12
CA SER A 54 -3.85 8.23 1.98
C SER A 54 -3.21 7.36 3.04
N LEU A 55 -2.12 6.71 2.69
CA LEU A 55 -1.34 5.87 3.60
C LEU A 55 -0.07 6.63 3.99
N GLN A 56 0.13 6.90 5.28
CA GLN A 56 1.25 7.69 5.77
C GLN A 56 2.06 6.91 6.82
N VAL A 57 3.35 6.75 6.59
CA VAL A 57 4.25 6.11 7.55
C VAL A 57 4.57 7.10 8.67
N GLN A 58 4.29 6.69 9.90
CA GLN A 58 4.56 7.49 11.09
C GLN A 58 6.07 7.53 11.36
N PRO A 59 6.57 8.52 12.12
CA PRO A 59 7.98 8.62 12.48
C PRO A 59 8.53 7.31 13.09
N ALA A 60 7.74 6.65 13.95
CA ALA A 60 8.10 5.37 14.56
C ALA A 60 8.26 4.24 13.52
N GLY A 61 7.42 4.23 12.47
CA GLY A 61 7.49 3.25 11.38
C GLY A 61 8.62 3.50 10.37
N ARG A 62 9.29 4.66 10.39
CA ARG A 62 10.38 4.96 9.45
C ARG A 62 11.57 4.01 9.60
N LEU A 63 11.83 3.53 10.82
CA LEU A 63 12.86 2.50 11.06
C LEU A 63 12.53 1.19 10.35
N LEU A 64 11.24 0.89 10.21
CA LEU A 64 10.71 -0.32 9.58
C LEU A 64 10.35 -0.10 8.10
N ILE A 65 10.73 1.04 7.50
CA ILE A 65 10.39 1.35 6.11
C ILE A 65 10.87 0.26 5.14
N ARG A 66 12.02 -0.37 5.41
CA ARG A 66 12.53 -1.50 4.61
C ARG A 66 11.65 -2.74 4.70
N ALA A 67 11.03 -3.00 5.85
CA ALA A 67 10.08 -4.09 6.02
C ALA A 67 8.76 -3.77 5.30
N ILE A 68 8.27 -2.53 5.42
CA ILE A 68 7.08 -2.05 4.71
C ILE A 68 7.28 -2.16 3.19
N CYS A 69 8.38 -1.65 2.66
CA CYS A 69 8.68 -1.73 1.22
C CYS A 69 8.81 -3.19 0.73
N GLN A 70 9.32 -4.10 1.56
CA GLN A 70 9.36 -5.53 1.21
C GLN A 70 7.97 -6.15 1.08
N ILE A 71 6.98 -5.74 1.89
CA ILE A 71 5.60 -6.21 1.74
C ILE A 71 5.08 -5.86 0.34
N PHE A 72 5.34 -4.63 -0.12
CA PHE A 72 4.94 -4.14 -1.44
C PHE A 72 5.78 -4.71 -2.60
N ASP A 73 7.02 -5.14 -2.36
CA ASP A 73 7.93 -5.69 -3.38
C ASP A 73 7.75 -7.21 -3.58
N PHE A 74 7.60 -7.94 -2.47
CA PHE A 74 7.65 -9.41 -2.42
C PHE A 74 6.39 -10.08 -2.99
N TYR A 75 5.23 -9.42 -2.94
CA TYR A 75 3.93 -10.07 -3.21
C TYR A 75 3.57 -10.22 -4.70
N ARG A 76 4.56 -10.47 -5.56
CA ARG A 76 4.39 -10.55 -7.02
C ARG A 76 3.87 -11.89 -7.54
N LYS A 77 3.67 -12.93 -6.71
CA LYS A 77 3.55 -14.29 -7.25
C LYS A 77 2.14 -14.81 -7.57
N GLU A 78 1.05 -14.30 -7.01
CA GLU A 78 -0.28 -14.95 -7.24
C GLU A 78 -1.49 -14.02 -7.50
N GLY A 79 -1.34 -12.69 -7.42
CA GLY A 79 -2.48 -11.76 -7.34
C GLY A 79 -3.12 -11.27 -8.65
N ALA A 80 -2.54 -11.53 -9.82
CA ALA A 80 -3.18 -11.14 -11.10
C ALA A 80 -4.41 -12.01 -11.46
N SER A 81 -4.73 -13.00 -10.61
CA SER A 81 -5.74 -14.03 -10.86
C SER A 81 -6.78 -14.08 -9.75
N LYS A 82 -7.51 -12.99 -9.48
CA LYS A 82 -8.80 -13.12 -8.77
C LYS A 82 -9.77 -12.01 -9.14
N ARG A 83 -10.55 -12.32 -10.18
CA ARG A 83 -12.00 -12.06 -10.27
C ARG A 83 -12.44 -10.70 -9.69
N PHE A 84 -12.40 -9.69 -10.55
CA PHE A 84 -13.44 -8.67 -10.52
C PHE A 84 -14.71 -9.26 -11.16
N SER A 85 -15.28 -10.29 -10.53
CA SER A 85 -16.65 -10.73 -10.82
C SER A 85 -17.61 -9.95 -9.92
N ARG A 86 -18.33 -9.03 -10.57
CA ARG A 86 -19.60 -8.37 -10.19
C ARG A 86 -19.50 -7.40 -9.00
N ILE A 87 -20.27 -6.31 -8.95
CA ILE A 87 -21.75 -6.18 -8.97
C ILE A 87 -22.12 -4.80 -9.60
N ILE A 88 -22.92 -4.76 -10.68
CA ILE A 88 -24.30 -4.22 -10.83
C ILE A 88 -24.46 -2.74 -10.44
#